data_AF-A0A535YPY3-F1
#
_entry.id   AF-A0A535YPY3-F1
#
_cell.length_a   1.000
_cell.length_b   1.000
_cell.length_c   1.000
_cell.angle_alpha   90.00
_cell.angle_beta   90.00
_cell.angle_gamma   90.00
#
_symmetry.space_group_name_H-M   'P 1'
#
loop_
_entity.id
_entity.type
_entity.pdbx_description
1 polymer ?
#
loop_
_entity_poly.entity_id
_entity_poly.type
_entity_poly.pdbx_seq_one_letter_code
_entity_poly.pdbx_strand_id
1 'polypeptide(L)' 'MANVLFVCTQNAGRSQMSEVLFARLVDGRHQARSAGTRPAPQVHP' A
#
# COMPACT_ATOMS: atom_id res chain seq x y z
N MET A 1 6.73 5.98 16.20
CA MET A 1 6.41 4.92 15.21
C MET A 1 5.04 5.24 14.63
N ALA A 2 4.90 5.31 13.31
CA ALA A 2 3.64 5.62 12.64
C ALA A 2 3.13 4.39 11.87
N ASN A 3 1.81 4.26 11.80
CA ASN A 3 1.12 3.26 10.99
C ASN A 3 0.35 3.98 9.87
N VAL A 4 0.70 3.70 8.62
CA VAL A 4 0.14 4.37 7.44
C VAL A 4 -0.74 3.43 6.65
N LEU A 5 -1.91 3.90 6.21
CA LEU A 5 -2.80 3.17 5.30
C LEU A 5 -2.90 3.91 3.97
N PHE A 6 -2.44 3.27 2.89
CA PHE A 6 -2.63 3.77 1.53
C PHE A 6 -3.90 3.19 0.91
N VAL A 7 -4.80 4.05 0.45
CA VAL A 7 -6.09 3.62 -0.11
C VAL A 7 -6.21 4.05 -1.57
N CYS A 8 -6.62 3.12 -2.44
CA CYS A 8 -7.08 3.44 -3.78
C CYS A 8 -8.40 2.70 -4.09
N THR A 9 -8.87 2.73 -5.33
CA THR A 9 -10.13 2.02 -5.65
C THR A 9 -9.93 0.50 -5.64
N GLN A 10 -8.96 -0.01 -6.39
CA GLN A 10 -8.84 -1.44 -6.69
C GLN A 10 -7.87 -2.23 -5.81
N ASN A 11 -7.11 -1.56 -4.96
CA ASN A 11 -5.96 -2.15 -4.25
C ASN A 11 -5.01 -3.00 -5.11
N ALA A 12 -4.84 -2.62 -6.39
CA ALA A 12 -4.13 -3.43 -7.38
C ALA A 12 -3.03 -2.64 -8.12
N GLY A 13 -2.76 -1.39 -7.73
CA GLY A 13 -1.75 -0.56 -8.38
C GLY A 13 -1.18 0.46 -7.41
N ARG A 14 -1.71 1.70 -7.45
CA ARG A 14 -1.18 2.83 -6.66
C ARG A 14 -0.99 2.52 -5.18
N SER A 15 -2.01 2.02 -4.47
CA SER A 15 -1.88 1.73 -3.03
C SER A 15 -0.88 0.61 -2.73
N GLN A 16 -0.80 -0.42 -3.57
CA GLN A 16 0.20 -1.50 -3.47
C GLN A 16 1.62 -0.96 -3.64
N MET A 17 1.84 -0.15 -4.70
CA MET A 17 3.13 0.49 -4.95
C MET A 17 3.53 1.41 -3.79
N SER A 18 2.60 2.23 -3.28
CA SER A 18 2.86 3.12 -2.15
C SER A 18 3.27 2.38 -0.88
N GLU A 19 2.61 1.27 -0.55
CA GLU A 19 2.97 0.44 0.62
C GLU A 19 4.42 -0.06 0.52
N VAL A 20 4.79 -0.67 -0.61
CA VAL A 20 6.13 -1.25 -0.80
C VAL A 20 7.20 -0.16 -0.87
N LEU A 21 6.95 0.94 -1.57
CA LEU A 21 7.89 2.07 -1.66
C LEU A 21 8.10 2.71 -0.28
N PHE A 22 7.03 2.94 0.48
CA PHE A 22 7.15 3.47 1.84
C PHE A 22 7.95 2.53 2.74
N ALA A 23 7.63 1.23 2.73
CA ALA A 23 8.34 0.23 3.54
C ALA A 23 9.85 0.22 3.27
N ARG A 24 10.26 0.39 2.00
CA ARG A 24 11.68 0.51 1.62
C ARG A 24 12.35 1.79 2.11
N LEU A 25 11.63 2.91 2.12
CA LEU A 25 12.19 4.22 2.49
C LEU A 25 12.33 4.43 4.00
N VAL A 26 11.49 3.77 4.81
CA VAL A 26 11.45 4.03 6.26
C VAL A 26 12.39 3.17 7.09
N ASP A 27 13.05 2.18 6.49
CA ASP A 27 14.04 1.31 7.12
C ASP A 27 13.55 0.72 8.46
N GLY A 28 12.33 0.15 8.44
CA GLY A 28 11.70 -0.46 9.61
C GLY A 28 11.20 0.50 10.71
N ARG A 29 11.43 1.81 10.58
CA ARG A 29 11.00 2.80 11.61
C ARG A 29 9.49 3.03 11.67
N HIS A 30 8.78 2.71 10.59
CA HIS A 30 7.32 2.88 10.43
C HIS A 30 6.73 1.67 9.70
N GLN A 31 5.41 1.49 9.82
CA GLN A 31 4.68 0.42 9.13
C GLN A 31 3.69 1.01 8.12
N ALA A 32 3.49 0.31 7.00
CA ALA A 32 2.47 0.64 6.01
C ALA A 32 1.60 -0.58 5.69
N ARG A 33 0.36 -0.31 5.29
CA ARG A 33 -0.58 -1.27 4.70
C ARG A 33 -1.32 -0.62 3.54
N SER A 34 -1.93 -1.41 2.66
CA SER A 34 -2.77 -0.94 1.55
C SER A 34 -4.18 -1.51 1.60
N ALA A 35 -5.14 -0.75 1.06
CA ALA A 35 -6.54 -1.15 0.97
C ALA A 35 -7.22 -0.60 -0.30
N GLY A 36 -8.40 -1.15 -0.62
CA GLY A 36 -9.23 -0.73 -1.74
C GLY A 36 -10.71 -0.66 -1.39
N THR A 37 -11.41 0.34 -1.93
CA THR A 37 -12.86 0.47 -1.74
C THR A 37 -13.67 -0.49 -2.62
N ARG A 38 -13.10 -0.91 -3.75
CA ARG A 38 -13.62 -1.93 -4.68
C ARG A 38 -12.46 -2.78 -5.19
N PRO A 39 -11.91 -3.71 -4.36
CA PRO A 39 -10.72 -4.47 -4.69
C PRO A 39 -10.85 -5.23 -6.03
N ALA A 40 -9.79 -5.21 -6.84
CA ALA A 40 -9.66 -6.05 -8.01
C ALA A 40 -9.30 -7.50 -7.61
N PRO A 41 -9.57 -8.50 -8.47
CA PRO A 41 -9.26 -9.90 -8.16
C PRO A 41 -7.76 -10.20 -8.04
N GLN A 42 -6.90 -9.35 -8.63
CA GLN A 42 -5.45 -9.48 -8.58
C GLN A 42 -4.76 -8.12 -8.69
N VAL A 43 -3.49 -8.06 -8.28
CA VAL A 43 -2.62 -6.90 -8.51
C VAL A 43 -2.33 -6.76 -10.00
N HIS A 44 -2.19 -5.53 -10.47
CA HIS A 44 -1.80 -5.20 -11.85
C HIS A 44 -0.41 -5.81 -12.15
N PRO A 45 -0.23 -6.49 -13.30
CA PRO A 45 1.08 -7.01 -13.71
C PRO A 45 2.16 -5.92 -13.79
#